data_AF-A0A2D5GRZ6-F1
#
_entry.id   AF-A0A2D5GRZ6-F1
#
_cell.length_a   1.000
_cell.length_b   1.000
_cell.length_c   1.000
_cell.angle_alpha   90.00
_cell.angle_beta   90.00
_cell.angle_gamma   90.00
#
_symmetry.space_group_name_H-M   'P 1'
#
loop_
_entity.id
_entity.type
_entity.pdbx_description
1 polymer ?
#
loop_
_entity_poly.entity_id
_entity_poly.type
_entity_poly.pdbx_seq_one_letter_code
_entity_poly.pdbx_strand_id
1 'polypeptide(L)'
;MVCPHCDSTNTKKNGTRESGSQRYKCNDCERHWSDSSDVIPANISGSTSSSWEEGNYKYIDSNFVHRDKPPSLDELLDNFSIDRSEWEITNFKVNQWDVSAKEEVDGKVVWNTHTNYQAKATLLRKKPVKCDFPIIHGAVVRDVNFNKVKFFDNGLKKCIVVPDMQVGFKRNMQTGEMTSLHDTEAIELLDKVIESIKPDKVVLLGDMLDLPDWSTHYLVKPEFTYTTQASIDWLSSWIHNIRPYCKDMIYIEGNHEKRMIDSIIKNTIQAYGIRPANEPEAPPLVSIPYLLGLHKMGVEYVGEYPKGEYYINNNLVCIHGNKVGAKSGQSVTKLLENARISIITGHTHRLEMAHKTIWTRGEPRFYQAATLGTLSRIDGIVPSGGARHNWQQGFGVVEYNDEIFNIETVGIYSGKCIYRGKLYEA
;
A
#
# COMPACT_ATOMS: atom_id res chain seq x y z
N MET A 1 31.38 -3.61 -33.55
CA MET A 1 30.40 -3.00 -32.61
C MET A 1 29.84 -4.13 -31.76
N VAL A 2 29.69 -3.94 -30.47
CA VAL A 2 29.16 -4.96 -29.56
C VAL A 2 27.64 -4.85 -29.54
N CYS A 3 26.93 -5.97 -29.64
CA CYS A 3 25.48 -5.98 -29.56
C CYS A 3 25.03 -5.60 -28.14
N PRO A 4 24.23 -4.53 -27.95
CA PRO A 4 23.80 -4.07 -26.62
C PRO A 4 22.80 -5.02 -25.93
N HIS A 5 22.42 -6.12 -26.58
CA HIS A 5 21.42 -7.06 -26.09
C HIS A 5 21.98 -8.43 -25.71
N CYS A 6 23.18 -8.78 -26.17
CA CYS A 6 23.79 -10.08 -25.90
C CYS A 6 25.33 -10.05 -25.86
N ASP A 7 25.94 -8.86 -25.90
CA ASP A 7 27.37 -8.61 -25.89
C ASP A 7 28.20 -9.30 -27.00
N SER A 8 27.52 -9.85 -28.01
CA SER A 8 28.19 -10.44 -29.18
C SER A 8 28.89 -9.39 -30.03
N THR A 9 30.09 -9.71 -30.51
CA THR A 9 30.84 -8.92 -31.49
C THR A 9 30.45 -9.24 -32.94
N ASN A 10 29.67 -10.31 -33.16
CA ASN A 10 29.22 -10.77 -34.48
C ASN A 10 28.05 -9.93 -35.00
N THR A 11 28.37 -8.73 -35.47
CA THR A 11 27.40 -7.70 -35.87
C THR A 11 27.67 -7.19 -37.27
N LYS A 12 26.61 -6.88 -38.04
CA LYS A 12 26.69 -6.32 -39.40
C LYS A 12 25.85 -5.05 -39.55
N LYS A 13 26.30 -4.16 -40.43
CA LYS A 13 25.52 -2.98 -40.83
C LYS A 13 24.31 -3.42 -41.68
N ASN A 14 23.14 -2.88 -41.39
CA ASN A 14 21.87 -3.24 -42.03
C ASN A 14 21.09 -1.99 -42.50
N GLY A 15 21.73 -1.19 -43.36
CA GLY A 15 21.15 0.03 -43.94
C GLY A 15 21.15 1.23 -43.00
N THR A 16 20.51 2.32 -43.45
CA THR A 16 20.48 3.61 -42.75
C THR A 16 19.03 4.08 -42.63
N ARG A 17 18.65 4.69 -41.48
CA ARG A 17 17.33 5.32 -41.32
C ARG A 17 17.25 6.60 -42.17
N GLU A 18 16.04 7.05 -42.50
CA GLU A 18 15.80 8.35 -43.14
C GLU A 18 16.39 9.53 -42.33
N SER A 19 16.50 9.37 -41.01
CA SER A 19 17.16 10.31 -40.08
C SER A 19 18.69 10.33 -40.17
N GLY A 20 19.31 9.56 -41.07
CA GLY A 20 20.77 9.46 -41.23
C GLY A 20 21.45 8.47 -40.28
N SER A 21 20.72 7.87 -39.31
CA SER A 21 21.29 6.94 -38.33
C SER A 21 21.57 5.55 -38.94
N GLN A 22 22.80 5.06 -38.81
CA GLN A 22 23.21 3.72 -39.25
C GLN A 22 22.52 2.63 -38.42
N ARG A 23 21.95 1.62 -39.09
CA ARG A 23 21.36 0.41 -38.46
C ARG A 23 22.36 -0.74 -38.44
N TYR A 24 22.23 -1.58 -37.42
CA TYR A 24 23.00 -2.81 -37.21
C TYR A 24 22.06 -3.99 -36.94
N LYS A 25 22.51 -5.19 -37.29
CA LYS A 25 21.90 -6.49 -36.94
C LYS A 25 22.97 -7.35 -36.26
N CYS A 26 22.63 -8.03 -35.18
CA CYS A 26 23.46 -9.08 -34.60
C CYS A 26 23.15 -10.40 -35.31
N ASN A 27 24.18 -11.15 -35.72
CA ASN A 27 23.97 -12.44 -36.38
C ASN A 27 23.67 -13.56 -35.38
N ASP A 28 23.97 -13.38 -34.09
CA ASP A 28 23.78 -14.42 -33.07
C ASP A 28 22.39 -14.34 -32.42
N CYS A 29 21.91 -13.13 -32.09
CA CYS A 29 20.58 -12.94 -31.46
C CYS A 29 19.53 -12.36 -32.42
N GLU A 30 19.92 -12.06 -33.67
CA GLU A 30 19.08 -11.51 -34.73
C GLU A 30 18.44 -10.12 -34.46
N ARG A 31 18.75 -9.49 -33.33
CA ARG A 31 18.22 -8.18 -32.95
C ARG A 31 18.90 -7.03 -33.70
N HIS A 32 18.17 -5.93 -33.83
CA HIS A 32 18.58 -4.73 -34.56
C HIS A 32 18.71 -3.51 -33.63
N TRP A 33 19.71 -2.64 -33.86
CA TRP A 33 19.86 -1.36 -33.14
C TRP A 33 20.48 -0.29 -34.06
N SER A 34 20.59 0.96 -33.61
CA SER A 34 21.17 2.08 -34.37
C SER A 34 22.08 2.98 -33.52
N ASP A 35 22.99 3.70 -34.16
CA ASP A 35 24.05 4.50 -33.50
C ASP A 35 23.59 5.75 -32.74
N SER A 36 22.35 6.20 -32.94
CA SER A 36 21.83 7.38 -32.25
C SER A 36 20.99 6.98 -31.03
N SER A 37 21.48 7.32 -29.84
CA SER A 37 20.67 7.55 -28.64
C SER A 37 19.82 8.81 -28.86
N ASP A 38 18.53 8.61 -29.12
CA ASP A 38 17.44 9.59 -29.12
C ASP A 38 17.63 10.92 -29.87
N VAL A 39 16.97 11.01 -31.03
CA VAL A 39 16.25 12.23 -31.40
C VAL A 39 14.79 11.84 -31.56
N ILE A 40 14.02 12.10 -30.51
CA ILE A 40 12.56 12.13 -30.55
C ILE A 40 12.17 13.20 -31.57
N PRO A 41 11.40 12.88 -32.64
CA PRO A 41 10.84 13.91 -33.49
C PRO A 41 9.95 14.80 -32.64
N ALA A 42 10.12 16.12 -32.81
CA ALA A 42 9.42 17.16 -32.09
C ALA A 42 7.92 16.87 -31.91
N ASN A 43 7.45 17.20 -30.70
CA ASN A 43 6.06 17.23 -30.28
C ASN A 43 5.09 17.58 -31.41
N ILE A 44 4.27 16.61 -31.80
CA ILE A 44 2.93 16.87 -32.31
C ILE A 44 2.00 16.73 -31.10
N SER A 45 1.27 17.80 -30.82
CA SER A 45 0.31 17.98 -29.74
C SER A 45 -0.57 16.76 -29.44
N GLY A 46 -0.54 16.28 -28.19
CA GLY A 46 -1.77 15.96 -27.47
C GLY A 46 -2.27 14.51 -27.38
N SER A 47 -1.44 13.46 -27.32
CA SER A 47 -1.93 12.15 -26.84
C SER A 47 -0.93 11.47 -25.91
N THR A 48 -1.29 11.35 -24.62
CA THR A 48 -0.67 10.36 -23.74
C THR A 48 -1.29 9.00 -24.06
N SER A 49 -0.46 8.06 -24.51
CA SER A 49 -0.84 6.67 -24.76
C SER A 49 0.05 5.75 -23.92
N SER A 50 -0.50 4.64 -23.43
CA SER A 50 0.22 3.66 -22.62
C SER A 50 -0.21 2.24 -22.98
N SER A 51 0.74 1.31 -22.96
CA SER A 51 0.52 -0.11 -23.16
C SER A 51 1.39 -0.90 -22.21
N TRP A 52 0.81 -1.88 -21.52
CA TRP A 52 1.56 -2.81 -20.67
C TRP A 52 0.94 -4.21 -20.70
N GLU A 53 1.72 -5.23 -20.38
CA GLU A 53 1.27 -6.64 -20.36
C GLU A 53 1.40 -7.20 -18.94
N GLU A 54 0.45 -8.03 -18.53
CA GLU A 54 0.42 -8.72 -17.24
C GLU A 54 -0.01 -10.18 -17.45
N GLY A 55 0.95 -11.09 -17.42
CA GLY A 55 0.74 -12.50 -17.75
C GLY A 55 0.20 -12.67 -19.18
N ASN A 56 -1.03 -13.18 -19.30
CA ASN A 56 -1.70 -13.34 -20.59
C ASN A 56 -2.58 -12.14 -20.97
N TYR A 57 -2.57 -11.06 -20.19
CA TYR A 57 -3.33 -9.85 -20.48
C TYR A 57 -2.44 -8.74 -21.04
N LYS A 58 -3.03 -7.91 -21.89
CA LYS A 58 -2.46 -6.64 -22.35
C LYS A 58 -3.47 -5.54 -22.13
N TYR A 59 -3.00 -4.41 -21.65
CA TYR A 59 -3.81 -3.24 -21.41
C TYR A 59 -3.29 -2.12 -22.29
N ILE A 60 -4.20 -1.46 -23.00
CA ILE A 60 -3.90 -0.33 -23.85
C ILE A 60 -4.83 0.83 -23.52
N ASP A 61 -4.30 2.05 -23.52
CA ASP A 61 -4.99 3.28 -23.17
C ASP A 61 -4.44 4.42 -24.03
N SER A 62 -5.32 5.15 -24.74
CA SER A 62 -4.93 6.34 -25.51
C SER A 62 -5.93 7.46 -25.32
N ASN A 63 -5.41 8.68 -25.19
CA ASN A 63 -6.19 9.90 -25.25
C ASN A 63 -6.37 10.39 -26.69
N PHE A 64 -7.56 10.87 -27.01
CA PHE A 64 -7.96 11.44 -28.29
C PHE A 64 -8.53 12.83 -28.04
N VAL A 65 -7.79 13.87 -28.41
CA VAL A 65 -8.11 15.27 -28.08
C VAL A 65 -8.74 15.95 -29.29
N HIS A 66 -9.61 16.93 -29.06
CA HIS A 66 -10.26 17.75 -30.09
C HIS A 66 -11.04 16.90 -31.11
N ARG A 67 -11.91 16.01 -30.63
CA ARG A 67 -12.73 15.15 -31.50
C ARG A 67 -14.22 15.38 -31.27
N ASP A 68 -14.97 15.39 -32.37
CA ASP A 68 -16.44 15.45 -32.34
C ASP A 68 -17.07 14.08 -32.04
N LYS A 69 -16.32 12.98 -32.24
CA LYS A 69 -16.82 11.61 -32.11
C LYS A 69 -15.93 10.77 -31.21
N PRO A 70 -16.53 9.85 -30.43
CA PRO A 70 -15.76 8.92 -29.61
C PRO A 70 -14.89 8.02 -30.50
N PRO A 71 -13.66 7.71 -30.07
CA PRO A 71 -12.77 6.81 -30.78
C PRO A 71 -13.34 5.40 -30.87
N SER A 72 -13.07 4.71 -31.98
CA SER A 72 -13.47 3.32 -32.15
C SER A 72 -12.47 2.36 -31.52
N LEU A 73 -12.90 1.10 -31.32
CA LEU A 73 -11.98 0.04 -30.91
C LEU A 73 -10.89 -0.17 -31.96
N ASP A 74 -11.24 -0.13 -33.25
CA ASP A 74 -10.28 -0.31 -34.34
C ASP A 74 -9.19 0.77 -34.30
N GLU A 75 -9.57 2.04 -34.11
CA GLU A 75 -8.61 3.14 -33.97
C GLU A 75 -7.67 2.95 -32.77
N LEU A 76 -8.19 2.46 -31.64
CA LEU A 76 -7.36 2.16 -30.47
C LEU A 76 -6.40 0.99 -30.75
N LEU A 77 -6.86 -0.07 -31.41
CA LEU A 77 -6.03 -1.22 -31.75
C LEU A 77 -4.93 -0.84 -32.76
N ASP A 78 -5.25 0.00 -33.73
CA ASP A 78 -4.32 0.50 -34.74
C ASP A 78 -3.23 1.38 -34.11
N ASN A 79 -3.59 2.26 -33.15
CA ASN A 79 -2.64 3.07 -32.40
C ASN A 79 -1.54 2.26 -31.71
N PHE A 80 -1.85 1.02 -31.32
CA PHE A 80 -0.90 0.11 -30.66
C PHE A 80 -0.46 -1.06 -31.54
N SER A 81 -0.84 -1.05 -32.83
CA SER A 81 -0.52 -2.12 -33.79
C SER A 81 -0.85 -3.51 -33.25
N ILE A 82 -2.04 -3.67 -32.67
CA ILE A 82 -2.46 -4.95 -32.08
C ILE A 82 -2.82 -5.97 -33.16
N ASP A 83 -2.15 -7.12 -33.12
CA ASP A 83 -2.54 -8.27 -33.92
C ASP A 83 -3.72 -9.04 -33.29
N ARG A 84 -4.88 -9.01 -33.96
CA ARG A 84 -6.08 -9.75 -33.55
C ARG A 84 -5.94 -11.26 -33.71
N SER A 85 -4.91 -11.73 -34.42
CA SER A 85 -4.59 -13.16 -34.52
C SER A 85 -4.02 -13.69 -33.20
N GLU A 86 -3.29 -12.84 -32.45
CA GLU A 86 -2.69 -13.18 -31.17
C GLU A 86 -3.57 -12.84 -29.97
N TRP A 87 -4.36 -11.76 -30.09
CA TRP A 87 -5.09 -11.17 -28.98
C TRP A 87 -6.61 -11.21 -29.17
N GLU A 88 -7.32 -11.59 -28.12
CA GLU A 88 -8.77 -11.48 -27.99
C GLU A 88 -9.11 -10.25 -27.15
N ILE A 89 -10.04 -9.42 -27.61
CA ILE A 89 -10.45 -8.22 -26.88
C ILE A 89 -11.52 -8.63 -25.87
N THR A 90 -11.23 -8.49 -24.58
CA THR A 90 -12.16 -8.86 -23.49
C THR A 90 -12.98 -7.68 -23.00
N ASN A 91 -12.44 -6.47 -23.09
CA ASN A 91 -13.11 -5.25 -22.64
C ASN A 91 -12.68 -4.05 -23.49
N PHE A 92 -13.62 -3.15 -23.77
CA PHE A 92 -13.38 -1.86 -24.41
C PHE A 92 -14.24 -0.78 -23.76
N LYS A 93 -13.61 0.32 -23.35
CA LYS A 93 -14.27 1.45 -22.66
C LYS A 93 -13.79 2.78 -23.21
N VAL A 94 -14.73 3.70 -23.43
CA VAL A 94 -14.44 5.09 -23.81
C VAL A 94 -14.95 6.03 -22.71
N ASN A 95 -14.08 6.92 -22.21
CA ASN A 95 -14.43 8.03 -21.34
C ASN A 95 -14.43 9.33 -22.15
N GLN A 96 -15.28 10.30 -21.80
CA GLN A 96 -15.39 11.61 -22.45
C GLN A 96 -15.27 12.74 -21.42
N TRP A 97 -14.57 13.82 -21.76
CA TRP A 97 -14.59 15.09 -21.01
C TRP A 97 -14.40 16.28 -21.95
N ASP A 98 -14.93 17.44 -21.55
CA ASP A 98 -14.81 18.67 -22.31
C ASP A 98 -13.75 19.61 -21.73
N VAL A 99 -13.01 20.30 -22.59
CA VAL A 99 -11.99 21.30 -22.23
C VAL A 99 -12.30 22.61 -22.94
N SER A 100 -12.48 23.69 -22.18
CA SER A 100 -12.63 25.03 -22.75
C SER A 100 -11.28 25.67 -22.99
N ALA A 101 -10.98 26.03 -24.24
CA ALA A 101 -9.80 26.78 -24.64
C ALA A 101 -10.18 28.23 -25.00
N LYS A 102 -9.29 29.17 -24.69
CA LYS A 102 -9.42 30.57 -25.11
C LYS A 102 -8.76 30.73 -26.47
N GLU A 103 -9.52 31.21 -27.44
CA GLU A 103 -9.01 31.51 -28.78
C GLU A 103 -9.33 32.97 -29.11
N GLU A 104 -8.35 33.69 -29.65
CA GLU A 104 -8.54 35.10 -30.03
C GLU A 104 -8.86 35.16 -31.52
N VAL A 105 -10.10 35.54 -31.85
CA VAL A 105 -10.57 35.70 -33.23
C VAL A 105 -10.99 37.15 -33.39
N ASP A 106 -10.40 37.87 -34.34
CA ASP A 106 -10.65 39.28 -34.63
C ASP A 106 -10.57 40.22 -33.40
N GLY A 107 -9.58 39.99 -32.52
CA GLY A 107 -9.34 40.83 -31.33
C GLY A 107 -10.36 40.65 -30.20
N LYS A 108 -11.19 39.59 -30.25
CA LYS A 108 -12.09 39.18 -29.18
C LYS A 108 -11.75 37.78 -28.69
N VAL A 109 -11.67 37.60 -27.38
CA VAL A 109 -11.46 36.30 -26.74
C VAL A 109 -12.77 35.50 -26.79
N VAL A 110 -12.76 34.41 -27.54
CA VAL A 110 -13.86 33.44 -27.65
C VAL A 110 -13.47 32.19 -26.87
N TRP A 111 -14.43 31.61 -26.15
CA TRP A 111 -14.26 30.34 -25.45
C TRP A 111 -14.76 29.21 -26.34
N ASN A 112 -13.84 28.40 -26.87
CA ASN A 112 -14.18 27.23 -27.64
C ASN A 112 -14.10 25.99 -26.75
N THR A 113 -15.17 25.20 -26.73
CA THR A 113 -15.22 23.94 -25.98
C THR A 113 -14.81 22.81 -26.90
N HIS A 114 -13.76 22.08 -26.52
CA HIS A 114 -13.28 20.92 -27.25
C HIS A 114 -13.57 19.66 -26.45
N THR A 115 -14.19 18.68 -27.10
CA THR A 115 -14.43 17.36 -26.51
C THR A 115 -13.20 16.47 -26.70
N ASN A 116 -12.82 15.82 -25.62
CA ASN A 116 -11.73 14.86 -25.55
C ASN A 116 -12.25 13.50 -25.11
N TYR A 117 -11.57 12.45 -25.52
CA TYR A 117 -11.89 11.08 -25.18
C TYR A 117 -10.66 10.33 -24.68
N GLN A 118 -10.89 9.31 -23.88
CA GLN A 118 -9.91 8.30 -23.52
C GLN A 118 -10.49 6.94 -23.88
N ALA A 119 -9.79 6.18 -24.71
CA ALA A 119 -10.18 4.82 -25.05
C ALA A 119 -9.25 3.84 -24.36
N LYS A 120 -9.81 2.81 -23.71
CA LYS A 120 -9.07 1.73 -23.05
C LYS A 120 -9.57 0.39 -23.55
N ALA A 121 -8.66 -0.55 -23.76
CA ALA A 121 -9.00 -1.94 -23.99
C ALA A 121 -8.14 -2.87 -23.14
N THR A 122 -8.77 -3.97 -22.72
CA THR A 122 -8.08 -5.13 -22.15
C THR A 122 -8.12 -6.24 -23.17
N LEU A 123 -6.97 -6.85 -23.41
CA LEU A 123 -6.80 -7.94 -24.35
C LEU A 123 -6.27 -9.17 -23.61
N LEU A 124 -6.68 -10.35 -24.06
CA LEU A 124 -6.24 -11.65 -23.56
C LEU A 124 -5.54 -12.41 -24.69
N ARG A 125 -4.41 -13.06 -24.43
CA ARG A 125 -3.72 -13.89 -25.43
C ARG A 125 -4.59 -15.10 -25.79
N LYS A 126 -4.83 -15.29 -27.09
CA LYS A 126 -5.54 -16.47 -27.63
C LYS A 126 -4.76 -17.76 -27.41
N LYS A 127 -3.44 -17.70 -27.46
CA LYS A 127 -2.54 -18.78 -27.05
C LYS A 127 -1.86 -18.37 -25.75
N PRO A 128 -2.27 -18.95 -24.61
CA PRO A 128 -1.68 -18.61 -23.32
C PRO A 128 -0.19 -18.95 -23.35
N VAL A 129 0.64 -17.99 -22.97
CA VAL A 129 2.01 -18.29 -22.59
C VAL A 129 1.94 -18.93 -21.21
N LYS A 130 2.69 -20.02 -21.02
CA LYS A 130 2.82 -20.63 -19.71
C LYS A 130 3.50 -19.62 -18.79
N CYS A 131 2.73 -19.01 -17.91
CA CYS A 131 3.27 -18.22 -16.82
C CYS A 131 3.73 -19.20 -15.75
N ASP A 132 5.03 -19.30 -15.56
CA ASP A 132 5.57 -19.92 -14.35
C ASP A 132 5.28 -18.96 -13.20
N PHE A 133 4.29 -19.30 -12.38
CA PHE A 133 4.10 -18.61 -11.11
C PHE A 133 5.27 -18.97 -10.21
N PRO A 134 5.80 -18.01 -9.42
CA PRO A 134 6.77 -18.35 -8.39
C PRO A 134 6.16 -19.43 -7.48
N ILE A 135 6.97 -20.40 -7.08
CA ILE A 135 6.53 -21.40 -6.11
C ILE A 135 6.16 -20.65 -4.82
N ILE A 136 4.88 -20.67 -4.49
CA ILE A 136 4.38 -20.13 -3.24
C ILE A 136 4.70 -21.16 -2.15
N HIS A 137 5.66 -20.83 -1.29
CA HIS A 137 5.89 -21.59 -0.07
C HIS A 137 4.82 -21.19 0.96
N GLY A 138 4.23 -22.17 1.63
CA GLY A 138 3.33 -21.87 2.74
C GLY A 138 4.09 -21.27 3.92
N ALA A 139 3.47 -20.34 4.63
CA ALA A 139 4.00 -19.79 5.88
C ALA A 139 4.22 -20.94 6.89
N VAL A 140 5.42 -21.04 7.45
CA VAL A 140 5.72 -21.98 8.54
C VAL A 140 5.42 -21.27 9.86
N VAL A 141 4.20 -21.43 10.37
CA VAL A 141 3.84 -20.94 11.70
C VAL A 141 4.33 -21.96 12.73
N ARG A 142 5.29 -21.54 13.55
CA ARG A 142 5.74 -22.31 14.73
C ARG A 142 4.93 -21.90 15.95
N ASP A 143 4.77 -22.81 16.90
CA ASP A 143 4.15 -22.48 18.19
C ASP A 143 4.97 -21.42 18.93
N VAL A 144 4.29 -20.41 19.49
CA VAL A 144 4.91 -19.34 20.26
C VAL A 144 5.26 -19.85 21.66
N ASN A 145 6.53 -19.74 22.06
CA ASN A 145 6.97 -20.14 23.39
C ASN A 145 7.01 -18.96 24.36
N PHE A 146 5.99 -18.83 25.20
CA PHE A 146 5.87 -17.78 26.22
C PHE A 146 6.80 -17.96 27.43
N ASN A 147 7.33 -19.16 27.66
CA ASN A 147 8.04 -19.50 28.91
C ASN A 147 9.41 -18.79 29.05
N LYS A 148 9.92 -18.16 28.00
CA LYS A 148 11.23 -17.51 28.01
C LYS A 148 11.22 -16.11 28.63
N VAL A 149 10.08 -15.44 28.70
CA VAL A 149 10.01 -14.02 29.07
C VAL A 149 9.41 -13.86 30.47
N LYS A 150 10.19 -13.23 31.37
CA LYS A 150 9.70 -12.77 32.67
C LYS A 150 9.13 -11.36 32.54
N PHE A 151 7.89 -11.18 32.98
CA PHE A 151 7.22 -9.89 33.13
C PHE A 151 7.46 -9.33 34.52
N PHE A 152 7.61 -8.01 34.61
CA PHE A 152 7.73 -7.29 35.88
C PHE A 152 6.40 -6.61 36.18
N ASP A 153 5.94 -6.71 37.43
CA ASP A 153 4.77 -5.97 37.89
C ASP A 153 5.23 -4.74 38.68
N ASN A 154 5.02 -3.56 38.10
CA ASN A 154 5.40 -2.28 38.69
C ASN A 154 4.16 -1.44 39.08
N GLY A 155 2.97 -2.06 39.16
CA GLY A 155 1.72 -1.42 39.58
C GLY A 155 0.96 -0.63 38.52
N LEU A 156 1.64 -0.03 37.52
CA LEU A 156 1.01 0.57 36.34
C LEU A 156 1.20 -0.33 35.11
N LYS A 157 0.11 -0.53 34.37
CA LYS A 157 0.13 -1.33 33.13
C LYS A 157 0.70 -0.50 31.99
N LYS A 158 1.33 -1.18 31.04
CA LYS A 158 1.90 -0.56 29.84
C LYS A 158 1.31 -1.16 28.58
N CYS A 159 0.98 -0.29 27.63
CA CYS A 159 0.55 -0.68 26.30
C CYS A 159 1.46 -0.01 25.27
N ILE A 160 2.01 -0.78 24.34
CA ILE A 160 2.65 -0.23 23.14
C ILE A 160 1.62 -0.24 22.03
N VAL A 161 1.45 0.89 21.36
CA VAL A 161 0.50 1.05 20.27
C VAL A 161 1.29 1.27 18.99
N VAL A 162 1.17 0.31 18.08
CA VAL A 162 1.91 0.22 16.82
C VAL A 162 1.02 0.77 15.71
N PRO A 163 1.42 1.89 15.07
CA PRO A 163 0.66 2.45 13.96
C PRO A 163 0.91 1.69 12.66
N ASP A 164 0.31 2.18 11.58
CA ASP A 164 0.38 1.68 10.21
C ASP A 164 1.81 1.26 9.83
N MET A 165 2.04 -0.03 9.57
CA MET A 165 3.35 -0.54 9.13
C MET A 165 3.44 -0.63 7.60
N GLN A 166 2.30 -0.81 6.92
CA GLN A 166 2.22 -0.98 5.47
C GLN A 166 3.18 -2.06 4.95
N VAL A 167 3.24 -3.21 5.64
CA VAL A 167 4.06 -4.36 5.23
C VAL A 167 3.64 -4.80 3.83
N GLY A 168 4.60 -4.68 2.92
CA GLY A 168 4.38 -4.73 1.50
C GLY A 168 5.71 -4.78 0.78
N PHE A 169 5.68 -5.15 -0.48
CA PHE A 169 6.88 -5.16 -1.32
C PHE A 169 6.61 -4.49 -2.66
N LYS A 170 7.68 -3.92 -3.22
CA LYS A 170 7.76 -3.49 -4.60
C LYS A 170 8.74 -4.40 -5.32
N ARG A 171 8.29 -5.06 -6.37
CA ARG A 171 9.09 -5.97 -7.18
C ARG A 171 9.75 -5.23 -8.34
N ASN A 172 11.03 -5.49 -8.56
CA ASN A 172 11.72 -5.11 -9.78
C ASN A 172 11.31 -6.07 -10.90
N MET A 173 10.68 -5.57 -11.96
CA MET A 173 10.13 -6.40 -13.04
C MET A 173 11.20 -7.07 -13.92
N GLN A 174 12.45 -6.61 -13.87
CA GLN A 174 13.57 -7.17 -14.63
C GLN A 174 14.31 -8.25 -13.84
N THR A 175 14.58 -8.00 -12.56
CA THR A 175 15.40 -8.89 -11.72
C THR A 175 14.56 -9.81 -10.83
N GLY A 176 13.31 -9.45 -10.57
CA GLY A 176 12.44 -10.11 -9.60
C GLY A 176 12.73 -9.76 -8.14
N GLU A 177 13.74 -8.92 -7.87
CA GLU A 177 14.11 -8.47 -6.53
C GLU A 177 12.96 -7.69 -5.87
N MET A 178 12.77 -7.89 -4.56
CA MET A 178 11.72 -7.23 -3.79
C MET A 178 12.32 -6.20 -2.82
N THR A 179 11.82 -4.98 -2.88
CA THR A 179 12.13 -3.90 -1.93
C THR A 179 10.96 -3.72 -0.98
N SER A 180 11.20 -3.64 0.33
CA SER A 180 10.14 -3.47 1.32
C SER A 180 9.50 -2.09 1.26
N LEU A 181 8.20 -2.03 1.56
CA LEU A 181 7.45 -0.78 1.78
C LEU A 181 7.52 -0.34 3.23
N HIS A 182 7.60 -1.29 4.15
CA HIS A 182 7.87 -1.04 5.56
C HIS A 182 9.34 -0.69 5.80
N ASP A 183 9.57 0.11 6.83
CA ASP A 183 10.92 0.52 7.23
C ASP A 183 11.46 -0.44 8.31
N THR A 184 12.45 -1.24 7.92
CA THR A 184 13.02 -2.26 8.80
C THR A 184 13.79 -1.67 9.98
N GLU A 185 14.43 -0.51 9.81
CA GLU A 185 15.16 0.17 10.89
C GLU A 185 14.16 0.74 11.92
N ALA A 186 13.07 1.34 11.45
CA ALA A 186 12.02 1.84 12.33
C ALA A 186 11.36 0.71 13.15
N ILE A 187 11.16 -0.45 12.54
CA ILE A 187 10.58 -1.62 13.19
C ILE A 187 11.56 -2.26 14.18
N GLU A 188 12.86 -2.34 13.84
CA GLU A 188 13.88 -2.83 14.77
C GLU A 188 13.95 -1.98 16.05
N LEU A 189 13.81 -0.65 15.93
CA LEU A 189 13.73 0.23 17.10
C LEU A 189 12.49 -0.06 17.96
N LEU A 190 11.34 -0.28 17.32
CA LEU A 190 10.13 -0.68 18.02
C LEU A 190 10.36 -2.01 18.77
N ASP A 191 10.98 -3.00 18.12
CA ASP A 191 11.29 -4.30 18.70
C ASP A 191 12.17 -4.14 19.95
N LYS A 192 13.26 -3.37 19.85
CA LYS A 192 14.14 -3.04 20.97
C LYS A 192 13.38 -2.40 22.14
N VAL A 193 12.39 -1.56 21.85
CA VAL A 193 11.56 -0.91 22.87
C VAL A 193 10.56 -1.91 23.48
N ILE A 194 9.88 -2.73 22.69
CA ILE A 194 9.00 -3.81 23.16
C ILE A 194 9.77 -4.77 24.07
N GLU A 195 10.94 -5.23 23.65
CA GLU A 195 11.78 -6.16 24.43
C GLU A 195 12.26 -5.55 25.76
N SER A 196 12.52 -4.24 25.77
CA SER A 196 12.97 -3.53 26.95
C SER A 196 11.85 -3.28 27.97
N ILE A 197 10.64 -2.96 27.49
CA ILE A 197 9.50 -2.58 28.33
C ILE A 197 8.71 -3.81 28.77
N LYS A 198 8.60 -4.81 27.89
CA LYS A 198 7.75 -6.00 28.02
C LYS A 198 6.32 -5.63 28.43
N PRO A 199 5.59 -4.90 27.56
CA PRO A 199 4.32 -4.30 27.94
C PRO A 199 3.26 -5.37 28.27
N ASP A 200 2.25 -4.97 29.05
CA ASP A 200 1.06 -5.82 29.23
C ASP A 200 0.31 -6.02 27.92
N LYS A 201 0.30 -4.99 27.07
CA LYS A 201 -0.44 -5.00 25.81
C LYS A 201 0.38 -4.47 24.64
N VAL A 202 0.19 -5.08 23.48
CA VAL A 202 0.57 -4.51 22.18
C VAL A 202 -0.68 -4.38 21.34
N VAL A 203 -0.98 -3.18 20.85
CA VAL A 203 -2.11 -2.92 19.95
C VAL A 203 -1.57 -2.53 18.58
N LEU A 204 -1.81 -3.37 17.59
CA LEU A 204 -1.55 -3.12 16.17
C LEU A 204 -2.77 -2.39 15.59
N LEU A 205 -2.57 -1.15 15.15
CA LEU A 205 -3.66 -0.21 14.95
C LEU A 205 -4.24 -0.19 13.52
N GLY A 206 -4.19 -1.33 12.83
CA GLY A 206 -4.63 -1.50 11.44
C GLY A 206 -3.65 -0.99 10.39
N ASP A 207 -3.86 -1.38 9.13
CA ASP A 207 -2.94 -1.17 8.01
C ASP A 207 -1.52 -1.70 8.31
N MET A 208 -1.45 -2.89 8.91
CA MET A 208 -0.16 -3.57 9.08
C MET A 208 0.29 -4.18 7.75
N LEU A 209 -0.64 -4.66 6.91
CA LEU A 209 -0.36 -5.11 5.55
C LEU A 209 -0.81 -4.06 4.52
N ASP A 210 -0.01 -3.82 3.46
CA ASP A 210 -0.41 -2.90 2.39
C ASP A 210 -1.46 -3.51 1.43
N LEU A 211 -1.33 -4.80 1.09
CA LEU A 211 -2.26 -5.54 0.20
C LEU A 211 -2.68 -4.78 -1.07
N PRO A 212 -1.73 -4.26 -1.88
CA PRO A 212 -2.07 -3.51 -3.08
C PRO A 212 -2.83 -4.37 -4.10
N ASP A 213 -2.46 -5.65 -4.22
CA ASP A 213 -3.07 -6.67 -5.10
C ASP A 213 -4.57 -6.88 -4.88
N TRP A 214 -5.03 -6.59 -3.67
CA TRP A 214 -6.42 -6.80 -3.28
C TRP A 214 -7.27 -5.53 -3.47
N SER A 215 -6.66 -4.43 -3.91
CA SER A 215 -7.38 -3.18 -4.15
C SER A 215 -8.36 -3.30 -5.31
N THR A 216 -9.63 -3.04 -5.05
CA THR A 216 -10.67 -2.94 -6.08
C THR A 216 -10.91 -1.51 -6.57
N HIS A 217 -10.21 -0.53 -5.99
CA HIS A 217 -10.46 0.90 -6.18
C HIS A 217 -9.43 1.60 -7.05
N TYR A 218 -8.20 1.08 -7.09
CA TYR A 218 -7.08 1.73 -7.76
C TYR A 218 -6.45 0.78 -8.78
N LEU A 219 -5.91 1.34 -9.86
CA LEU A 219 -5.07 0.57 -10.76
C LEU A 219 -3.78 0.19 -10.02
N VAL A 220 -3.57 -1.10 -9.85
CA VAL A 220 -2.34 -1.63 -9.25
C VAL A 220 -1.26 -1.64 -10.32
N LYS A 221 -0.12 -1.02 -10.03
CA LYS A 221 1.01 -1.08 -10.98
C LYS A 221 1.62 -2.49 -10.92
N PRO A 222 2.15 -3.02 -12.04
CA PRO A 222 2.70 -4.38 -12.09
C PRO A 222 3.76 -4.67 -11.02
N GLU A 223 4.53 -3.67 -10.60
CA GLU A 223 5.56 -3.81 -9.57
C GLU A 223 5.01 -4.22 -8.20
N PHE A 224 3.73 -3.99 -7.94
CA PHE A 224 3.11 -4.34 -6.65
C PHE A 224 2.42 -5.71 -6.67
N THR A 225 2.36 -6.35 -7.84
CA THR A 225 1.70 -7.66 -8.06
C THR A 225 2.53 -8.85 -7.58
N TYR A 226 1.82 -9.88 -7.10
CA TYR A 226 2.42 -11.12 -6.58
C TYR A 226 3.27 -10.90 -5.33
N THR A 227 2.91 -9.90 -4.51
CA THR A 227 3.65 -9.55 -3.29
C THR A 227 2.95 -10.02 -2.01
N THR A 228 1.67 -10.41 -2.12
CA THR A 228 0.82 -10.82 -1.00
C THR A 228 1.45 -11.87 -0.09
N GLN A 229 2.00 -12.96 -0.64
CA GLN A 229 2.58 -14.02 0.19
C GLN A 229 3.81 -13.52 0.96
N ALA A 230 4.69 -12.77 0.30
CA ALA A 230 5.88 -12.22 0.95
C ALA A 230 5.50 -11.30 2.11
N SER A 231 4.45 -10.48 1.95
CA SER A 231 3.93 -9.62 3.02
C SER A 231 3.37 -10.42 4.20
N ILE A 232 2.59 -11.47 3.93
CA ILE A 232 2.02 -12.35 4.95
C ILE A 232 3.14 -13.06 5.72
N ASP A 233 4.10 -13.65 5.02
CA ASP A 233 5.23 -14.37 5.62
C ASP A 233 6.06 -13.45 6.51
N TRP A 234 6.36 -12.25 6.02
CA TRP A 234 7.15 -11.26 6.77
C TRP A 234 6.41 -10.81 8.04
N LEU A 235 5.14 -10.38 7.91
CA LEU A 235 4.39 -9.86 9.05
C LEU A 235 4.10 -10.96 10.08
N SER A 236 3.71 -12.16 9.62
CA SER A 236 3.46 -13.31 10.51
C SER A 236 4.74 -13.68 11.29
N SER A 237 5.90 -13.67 10.63
CA SER A 237 7.20 -13.92 11.27
C SER A 237 7.54 -12.83 12.30
N TRP A 238 7.31 -11.56 11.97
CA TRP A 238 7.55 -10.46 12.90
C TRP A 238 6.63 -10.56 14.14
N ILE A 239 5.32 -10.76 13.94
CA ILE A 239 4.35 -10.96 15.03
C ILE A 239 4.79 -12.13 15.92
N HIS A 240 5.18 -13.25 15.33
CA HIS A 240 5.68 -14.41 16.07
C HIS A 240 6.89 -14.06 16.96
N ASN A 241 7.82 -13.25 16.46
CA ASN A 241 9.03 -12.85 17.19
C ASN A 241 8.72 -11.91 18.36
N ILE A 242 7.80 -10.96 18.20
CA ILE A 242 7.48 -9.98 19.25
C ILE A 242 6.42 -10.49 20.25
N ARG A 243 5.59 -11.47 19.87
CA ARG A 243 4.49 -12.00 20.70
C ARG A 243 4.91 -12.46 22.10
N PRO A 244 6.06 -13.13 22.32
CA PRO A 244 6.53 -13.51 23.65
C PRO A 244 6.79 -12.34 24.61
N TYR A 245 7.02 -11.13 24.11
CA TYR A 245 7.39 -9.96 24.91
C TYR A 245 6.21 -9.12 25.39
N CYS A 246 4.97 -9.56 25.13
CA CYS A 246 3.76 -8.94 25.67
C CYS A 246 2.81 -9.98 26.25
N LYS A 247 1.95 -9.60 27.19
CA LYS A 247 0.94 -10.52 27.73
C LYS A 247 -0.18 -10.71 26.71
N ASP A 248 -0.75 -9.60 26.26
CA ASP A 248 -1.82 -9.56 25.26
C ASP A 248 -1.36 -8.83 24.00
N MET A 249 -1.84 -9.30 22.84
CA MET A 249 -1.66 -8.63 21.58
C MET A 249 -2.98 -8.55 20.83
N ILE A 250 -3.29 -7.36 20.33
CA ILE A 250 -4.54 -7.03 19.68
C ILE A 250 -4.23 -6.46 18.30
N TYR A 251 -4.91 -6.95 17.27
CA TYR A 251 -4.82 -6.48 15.90
C TYR A 251 -6.16 -5.87 15.51
N ILE A 252 -6.20 -4.56 15.28
CA ILE A 252 -7.38 -3.85 14.78
C ILE A 252 -7.34 -3.86 13.24
N GLU A 253 -8.46 -4.16 12.60
CA GLU A 253 -8.59 -4.11 11.14
C GLU A 253 -8.49 -2.66 10.61
N GLY A 254 -7.63 -2.44 9.62
CA GLY A 254 -7.55 -1.19 8.87
C GLY A 254 -8.21 -1.28 7.49
N ASN A 255 -8.14 -0.18 6.74
CA ASN A 255 -8.74 -0.15 5.41
C ASN A 255 -7.96 -0.99 4.39
N HIS A 256 -6.68 -1.28 4.61
CA HIS A 256 -5.90 -2.15 3.73
C HIS A 256 -6.26 -3.63 3.96
N GLU A 257 -6.44 -4.07 5.21
CA GLU A 257 -6.94 -5.42 5.49
C GLU A 257 -8.33 -5.66 4.87
N LYS A 258 -9.22 -4.65 4.96
CA LYS A 258 -10.56 -4.73 4.36
C LYS A 258 -10.55 -4.93 2.83
N ARG A 259 -9.48 -4.53 2.12
CA ARG A 259 -9.37 -4.76 0.67
C ARG A 259 -9.51 -6.24 0.30
N MET A 260 -8.99 -7.13 1.15
CA MET A 260 -9.05 -8.57 0.92
C MET A 260 -10.50 -9.06 0.88
N ILE A 261 -11.31 -8.69 1.88
CA ILE A 261 -12.70 -9.12 1.95
C ILE A 261 -13.55 -8.49 0.83
N ASP A 262 -13.30 -7.23 0.51
CA ASP A 262 -13.99 -6.53 -0.58
C ASP A 262 -13.68 -7.18 -1.94
N SER A 263 -12.43 -7.56 -2.19
CA SER A 263 -12.02 -8.27 -3.39
C SER A 263 -12.64 -9.66 -3.47
N ILE A 264 -12.71 -10.42 -2.36
CA ILE A 264 -13.39 -11.72 -2.33
C ILE A 264 -14.86 -11.57 -2.68
N ILE A 265 -15.58 -10.65 -2.04
CA ILE A 265 -17.01 -10.41 -2.31
C ILE A 265 -17.24 -10.06 -3.78
N LYS A 266 -16.37 -9.21 -4.34
CA LYS A 266 -16.52 -8.70 -5.71
C LYS A 266 -16.17 -9.74 -6.78
N ASN A 267 -15.12 -10.52 -6.57
CA ASN A 267 -14.50 -11.35 -7.61
C ASN A 267 -14.74 -12.86 -7.41
N THR A 268 -14.87 -13.32 -6.17
CA THR A 268 -14.93 -14.75 -5.83
C THR A 268 -15.80 -14.98 -4.58
N ILE A 269 -17.07 -14.57 -4.64
CA ILE A 269 -17.97 -14.59 -3.48
C ILE A 269 -18.12 -15.98 -2.84
N GLN A 270 -17.92 -17.05 -3.60
CA GLN A 270 -17.98 -18.44 -3.11
C GLN A 270 -16.90 -18.74 -2.09
N ALA A 271 -15.78 -18.00 -2.10
CA ALA A 271 -14.72 -18.13 -1.11
C ALA A 271 -15.03 -17.40 0.21
N TYR A 272 -16.08 -16.56 0.25
CA TYR A 272 -16.45 -15.80 1.42
C TYR A 272 -16.83 -16.72 2.58
N GLY A 273 -16.09 -16.63 3.68
CA GLY A 273 -16.40 -17.35 4.91
C GLY A 273 -16.07 -18.84 4.90
N ILE A 274 -15.40 -19.38 3.87
CA ILE A 274 -14.95 -20.78 3.87
C ILE A 274 -14.01 -21.00 5.04
N ARG A 275 -14.22 -22.08 5.79
CA ARG A 275 -13.38 -22.50 6.92
C ARG A 275 -12.85 -23.92 6.73
N PRO A 276 -11.71 -24.28 7.34
CA PRO A 276 -11.25 -25.67 7.35
C PRO A 276 -12.28 -26.58 8.04
N ALA A 277 -12.58 -27.72 7.43
CA ALA A 277 -13.55 -28.66 7.98
C ALA A 277 -13.12 -29.27 9.33
N ASN A 278 -11.81 -29.37 9.58
CA ASN A 278 -11.23 -29.87 10.81
C ASN A 278 -11.05 -28.80 11.90
N GLU A 279 -11.26 -27.52 11.58
CA GLU A 279 -11.09 -26.38 12.51
C GLU A 279 -12.27 -25.38 12.33
N PRO A 280 -13.52 -25.77 12.63
CA PRO A 280 -14.72 -24.96 12.33
C PRO A 280 -14.79 -23.63 13.10
N GLU A 281 -14.12 -23.55 14.26
CA GLU A 281 -14.01 -22.35 15.10
C GLU A 281 -12.87 -21.42 14.65
N ALA A 282 -12.02 -21.86 13.71
CA ALA A 282 -10.98 -21.00 13.17
C ALA A 282 -11.59 -19.87 12.30
N PRO A 283 -10.87 -18.76 12.12
CA PRO A 283 -11.28 -17.73 11.17
C PRO A 283 -11.39 -18.28 9.74
N PRO A 284 -12.10 -17.58 8.83
CA PRO A 284 -12.18 -18.00 7.42
C PRO A 284 -10.79 -18.17 6.78
N LEU A 285 -10.63 -19.17 5.91
CA LEU A 285 -9.37 -19.55 5.29
C LEU A 285 -8.69 -18.38 4.57
N VAL A 286 -9.47 -17.60 3.81
CA VAL A 286 -9.01 -16.40 3.12
C VAL A 286 -9.38 -15.17 3.94
N SER A 287 -8.76 -15.05 5.11
CA SER A 287 -8.89 -13.88 5.99
C SER A 287 -7.55 -13.56 6.65
N ILE A 288 -7.35 -12.29 7.00
CA ILE A 288 -6.14 -11.82 7.69
C ILE A 288 -5.82 -12.64 8.95
N PRO A 289 -6.75 -12.88 9.90
CA PRO A 289 -6.43 -13.65 11.10
C PRO A 289 -6.08 -15.12 10.84
N TYR A 290 -6.55 -15.71 9.74
CA TYR A 290 -6.13 -17.06 9.35
C TYR A 290 -4.79 -17.06 8.63
N LEU A 291 -4.61 -16.20 7.63
CA LEU A 291 -3.42 -16.14 6.79
C LEU A 291 -2.17 -15.74 7.57
N LEU A 292 -2.29 -14.82 8.54
CA LEU A 292 -1.19 -14.47 9.44
C LEU A 292 -1.00 -15.47 10.60
N GLY A 293 -1.92 -16.42 10.78
CA GLY A 293 -1.89 -17.38 11.90
C GLY A 293 -2.19 -16.76 13.26
N LEU A 294 -2.87 -15.61 13.32
CA LEU A 294 -3.13 -14.86 14.57
C LEU A 294 -3.83 -15.69 15.64
N HIS A 295 -4.82 -16.49 15.23
CA HIS A 295 -5.56 -17.38 16.13
C HIS A 295 -4.67 -18.45 16.81
N LYS A 296 -3.59 -18.89 16.14
CA LYS A 296 -2.61 -19.84 16.70
C LYS A 296 -1.60 -19.15 17.62
N MET A 297 -1.35 -17.85 17.40
CA MET A 297 -0.44 -17.04 18.22
C MET A 297 -1.12 -16.40 19.43
N GLY A 298 -2.43 -16.62 19.62
CA GLY A 298 -3.19 -15.97 20.68
C GLY A 298 -3.20 -14.45 20.53
N VAL A 299 -3.35 -13.97 19.29
CA VAL A 299 -3.53 -12.56 18.96
C VAL A 299 -5.02 -12.31 18.71
N GLU A 300 -5.61 -11.38 19.44
CA GLU A 300 -7.01 -10.99 19.27
C GLU A 300 -7.15 -10.15 18.00
N TYR A 301 -8.14 -10.47 17.15
CA TYR A 301 -8.42 -9.70 15.94
C TYR A 301 -9.74 -8.94 16.09
N VAL A 302 -9.67 -7.62 16.03
CA VAL A 302 -10.81 -6.70 16.11
C VAL A 302 -11.16 -6.23 14.70
N GLY A 303 -12.14 -6.90 14.07
CA GLY A 303 -12.57 -6.64 12.70
C GLY A 303 -13.58 -5.49 12.56
N GLU A 304 -14.28 -5.48 11.42
CA GLU A 304 -15.38 -4.56 11.09
C GLU A 304 -14.96 -3.11 10.84
N TYR A 305 -13.82 -2.88 10.20
CA TYR A 305 -13.40 -1.54 9.80
C TYR A 305 -14.53 -0.77 9.08
N PRO A 306 -14.85 0.50 9.46
CA PRO A 306 -14.14 1.37 10.41
C PRO A 306 -14.68 1.37 11.85
N LYS A 307 -15.50 0.39 12.24
CA LYS A 307 -16.20 0.34 13.53
C LYS A 307 -15.46 -0.45 14.61
N GLY A 308 -14.39 -1.16 14.25
CA GLY A 308 -13.56 -1.88 15.21
C GLY A 308 -12.98 -0.95 16.27
N GLU A 309 -13.21 -1.27 17.53
CA GLU A 309 -12.76 -0.51 18.71
C GLU A 309 -12.10 -1.45 19.72
N TYR A 310 -10.98 -1.02 20.28
CA TYR A 310 -10.35 -1.72 21.40
C TYR A 310 -10.07 -0.75 22.56
N TYR A 311 -10.57 -1.08 23.74
CA TYR A 311 -10.45 -0.23 24.92
C TYR A 311 -9.19 -0.62 25.71
N ILE A 312 -8.21 0.29 25.80
CA ILE A 312 -7.02 0.09 26.64
C ILE A 312 -7.44 0.12 28.12
N ASN A 313 -8.32 1.07 28.47
CA ASN A 313 -8.97 1.17 29.77
C ASN A 313 -10.36 1.82 29.62
N ASN A 314 -10.99 2.21 30.74
CA ASN A 314 -12.33 2.80 30.72
C ASN A 314 -12.43 4.18 30.02
N ASN A 315 -11.30 4.85 29.78
CA ASN A 315 -11.26 6.23 29.30
C ASN A 315 -10.43 6.43 28.01
N LEU A 316 -9.85 5.37 27.46
CA LEU A 316 -9.02 5.40 26.25
C LEU A 316 -9.35 4.24 25.31
N VAL A 317 -9.71 4.58 24.07
CA VAL A 317 -10.01 3.62 23.00
C VAL A 317 -9.02 3.77 21.83
N CYS A 318 -8.66 2.64 21.24
CA CYS A 318 -7.92 2.55 19.99
C CYS A 318 -8.87 2.19 18.85
N ILE A 319 -8.74 2.89 17.73
CA ILE A 319 -9.44 2.63 16.47
C ILE A 319 -8.44 2.77 15.32
N HIS A 320 -8.67 2.13 14.18
CA HIS A 320 -7.88 2.49 12.99
C HIS A 320 -8.24 3.90 12.51
N GLY A 321 -9.54 4.18 12.41
CA GLY A 321 -10.09 5.46 11.96
C GLY A 321 -10.17 5.60 10.45
N ASN A 322 -10.95 6.56 9.97
CA ASN A 322 -11.29 6.71 8.54
C ASN A 322 -11.32 8.16 8.06
N LYS A 323 -10.73 9.08 8.84
CA LYS A 323 -10.80 10.53 8.59
C LYS A 323 -9.41 11.14 8.72
N VAL A 324 -9.04 11.93 7.73
CA VAL A 324 -7.78 12.68 7.71
C VAL A 324 -8.06 14.19 7.68
N GLY A 325 -7.27 14.95 8.44
CA GLY A 325 -7.22 16.41 8.36
C GLY A 325 -6.33 16.89 7.21
N ALA A 326 -6.71 17.98 6.55
CA ALA A 326 -5.91 18.53 5.45
C ALA A 326 -4.55 19.07 5.95
N LYS A 327 -4.55 19.69 7.14
CA LYS A 327 -3.37 20.25 7.80
C LYS A 327 -2.98 19.43 9.04
N SER A 328 -1.73 19.57 9.47
CA SER A 328 -1.25 18.97 10.72
C SER A 328 -2.13 19.39 11.91
N GLY A 329 -2.45 18.44 12.78
CA GLY A 329 -3.29 18.61 13.96
C GLY A 329 -4.80 18.62 13.68
N GLN A 330 -5.23 18.71 12.42
CA GLN A 330 -6.66 18.72 12.10
C GLN A 330 -7.32 17.34 12.27
N SER A 331 -6.59 16.23 12.14
CA SER A 331 -7.19 14.90 12.29
C SER A 331 -7.60 14.66 13.73
N VAL A 332 -6.69 14.91 14.68
CA VAL A 332 -6.99 14.85 16.12
C VAL A 332 -8.00 15.90 16.56
N THR A 333 -8.00 17.10 15.96
CA THR A 333 -9.00 18.14 16.26
C THR A 333 -10.41 17.68 15.86
N LYS A 334 -10.57 17.07 14.69
CA LYS A 334 -11.86 16.50 14.22
C LYS A 334 -12.36 15.39 15.15
N LEU A 335 -11.48 14.53 15.66
CA LEU A 335 -11.85 13.52 16.66
C LEU A 335 -12.39 14.16 17.94
N LEU A 336 -11.81 15.29 18.35
CA LEU A 336 -12.21 15.98 19.57
C LEU A 336 -13.50 16.79 19.43
N GLU A 337 -13.99 17.08 18.22
CA GLU A 337 -15.24 17.84 18.02
C GLU A 337 -16.41 17.22 18.77
N ASN A 338 -16.55 15.90 18.68
CA ASN A 338 -17.61 15.11 19.33
C ASN A 338 -17.05 14.11 20.36
N ALA A 339 -15.97 14.48 21.07
CA ALA A 339 -15.32 13.61 22.04
C ALA A 339 -16.30 13.11 23.11
N ARG A 340 -16.39 11.78 23.24
CA ARG A 340 -17.08 11.08 24.34
C ARG A 340 -16.13 10.25 25.20
N ILE A 341 -14.95 9.96 24.65
CA ILE A 341 -13.85 9.20 25.24
C ILE A 341 -12.55 9.70 24.58
N SER A 342 -11.40 9.46 25.21
CA SER A 342 -10.11 9.73 24.57
C SER A 342 -9.77 8.66 23.55
N ILE A 343 -9.12 9.04 22.44
CA ILE A 343 -8.99 8.19 21.25
C ILE A 343 -7.55 8.19 20.74
N ILE A 344 -7.02 7.00 20.45
CA ILE A 344 -5.84 6.83 19.59
C ILE A 344 -6.32 6.32 18.23
N THR A 345 -5.91 6.98 17.15
CA THR A 345 -6.25 6.61 15.77
C THR A 345 -5.01 6.49 14.88
N GLY A 346 -5.07 5.63 13.87
CA GLY A 346 -4.01 5.38 12.89
C GLY A 346 -4.35 6.11 11.60
N HIS A 347 -4.16 5.45 10.46
CA HIS A 347 -4.64 5.82 9.13
C HIS A 347 -4.00 7.08 8.52
N THR A 348 -3.62 8.05 9.36
CA THR A 348 -3.12 9.36 8.92
C THR A 348 -1.63 9.38 8.63
N HIS A 349 -0.88 8.39 9.16
CA HIS A 349 0.58 8.29 9.13
C HIS A 349 1.30 9.51 9.73
N ARG A 350 0.61 10.30 10.57
CA ARG A 350 1.12 11.51 11.20
C ARG A 350 1.26 11.36 12.70
N LEU A 351 2.23 12.07 13.27
CA LEU A 351 2.32 12.28 14.72
C LEU A 351 1.52 13.54 15.08
N GLU A 352 0.35 13.36 15.70
CA GLU A 352 -0.50 14.46 16.14
C GLU A 352 -1.05 14.16 17.54
N MET A 353 -1.18 15.19 18.38
CA MET A 353 -1.83 15.06 19.69
C MET A 353 -2.55 16.36 20.02
N ALA A 354 -3.79 16.25 20.50
CA ALA A 354 -4.58 17.38 20.95
C ALA A 354 -5.38 17.02 22.21
N HIS A 355 -5.71 18.06 22.98
CA HIS A 355 -6.49 17.96 24.21
C HIS A 355 -7.69 18.88 24.13
N LYS A 356 -8.82 18.46 24.71
CA LYS A 356 -10.02 19.27 24.83
C LYS A 356 -10.64 19.07 26.21
N THR A 357 -10.96 20.17 26.88
CA THR A 357 -11.74 20.15 28.12
C THR A 357 -13.20 20.48 27.81
N ILE A 358 -14.11 19.65 28.29
CA ILE A 358 -15.56 19.89 28.21
C ILE A 358 -16.10 20.01 29.63
N TRP A 359 -16.75 21.13 29.93
CA TRP A 359 -17.38 21.37 31.23
C TRP A 359 -18.81 20.82 31.24
N THR A 360 -19.14 19.96 32.20
CA THR A 360 -20.48 19.42 32.38
C THR A 360 -20.91 19.64 33.83
N ARG A 361 -21.97 20.43 34.05
CA ARG A 361 -22.47 20.76 35.40
C ARG A 361 -21.39 21.31 36.36
N GLY A 362 -20.45 22.09 35.84
CA GLY A 362 -19.35 22.67 36.64
C GLY A 362 -18.14 21.76 36.80
N GLU A 363 -18.18 20.51 36.33
CA GLU A 363 -17.05 19.59 36.39
C GLU A 363 -16.30 19.55 35.04
N PRO A 364 -14.97 19.77 35.01
CA PRO A 364 -14.19 19.64 33.80
C PRO A 364 -13.92 18.16 33.48
N ARG A 365 -14.19 17.75 32.24
CA ARG A 365 -13.73 16.46 31.69
C ARG A 365 -12.69 16.70 30.61
N PHE A 366 -11.60 15.96 30.67
CA PHE A 366 -10.49 16.04 29.72
C PHE A 366 -10.57 14.89 28.72
N TYR A 367 -10.45 15.23 27.44
CA TYR A 367 -10.35 14.28 26.35
C TYR A 367 -9.05 14.51 25.58
N GLN A 368 -8.39 13.42 25.23
CA GLN A 368 -7.19 13.42 24.42
C GLN A 368 -7.44 12.68 23.10
N ALA A 369 -6.90 13.20 22.02
CA ALA A 369 -6.85 12.49 20.74
C ALA A 369 -5.41 12.46 20.23
N ALA A 370 -4.96 11.29 19.77
CA ALA A 370 -3.62 11.11 19.25
C ALA A 370 -3.58 10.28 17.97
N THR A 371 -2.64 10.60 17.09
CA THR A 371 -2.18 9.76 15.98
C THR A 371 -0.68 9.51 16.15
N LEU A 372 -0.23 8.29 15.84
CA LEU A 372 1.07 7.79 16.30
C LEU A 372 2.12 7.66 15.19
N GLY A 373 1.92 8.28 14.04
CA GLY A 373 2.86 8.21 12.91
C GLY A 373 2.63 6.95 12.07
N THR A 374 3.71 6.38 11.54
CA THR A 374 3.75 5.15 10.76
C THR A 374 5.09 4.44 10.97
N LEU A 375 5.18 3.14 10.67
CA LEU A 375 6.44 2.40 10.55
C LEU A 375 6.76 2.06 9.09
N SER A 376 5.99 2.61 8.16
CA SER A 376 6.30 2.51 6.74
C SER A 376 7.49 3.39 6.37
N ARG A 377 8.07 3.12 5.21
CA ARG A 377 8.99 4.08 4.59
C ARG A 377 8.21 5.35 4.22
N ILE A 378 8.88 6.48 4.35
CA ILE A 378 8.33 7.82 4.10
C ILE A 378 8.97 8.51 2.87
N ASP A 379 9.77 7.76 2.11
CA ASP A 379 10.51 8.21 0.92
C ASP A 379 9.69 8.18 -0.37
N GLY A 380 8.41 7.79 -0.29
CA GLY A 380 7.49 7.72 -1.42
C GLY A 380 7.45 6.38 -2.16
N ILE A 381 8.07 5.32 -1.62
CA ILE A 381 7.95 3.98 -2.20
C ILE A 381 6.55 3.36 -2.00
N VAL A 382 5.90 3.69 -0.87
CA VAL A 382 4.57 3.18 -0.52
C VAL A 382 3.52 3.72 -1.51
N PRO A 383 2.70 2.86 -2.15
CA PRO A 383 1.66 3.28 -3.09
C PRO A 383 0.71 4.31 -2.48
N SER A 384 0.64 5.49 -3.08
CA SER A 384 -0.27 6.53 -2.64
C SER A 384 -0.55 7.55 -3.77
N GLY A 385 -1.34 8.57 -3.49
CA GLY A 385 -1.60 9.68 -4.42
C GLY A 385 -0.43 10.66 -4.62
N GLY A 386 0.76 10.45 -4.01
CA GLY A 386 1.90 11.36 -4.13
C GLY A 386 3.23 10.71 -3.74
N ALA A 387 4.34 11.47 -3.83
CA ALA A 387 5.67 10.98 -3.46
C ALA A 387 6.28 11.69 -2.23
N ARG A 388 5.71 12.83 -1.82
CA ARG A 388 6.20 13.65 -0.71
C ARG A 388 5.06 13.89 0.27
N HIS A 389 4.94 12.99 1.23
CA HIS A 389 3.91 13.07 2.24
C HIS A 389 4.36 13.83 3.47
N ASN A 390 3.39 14.45 4.15
CA ASN A 390 3.55 14.89 5.52
C ASN A 390 3.31 13.68 6.44
N TRP A 391 4.24 12.73 6.44
CA TRP A 391 4.25 11.53 7.28
C TRP A 391 5.43 11.58 8.24
N GLN A 392 5.29 10.97 9.41
CA GLN A 392 6.36 10.88 10.41
C GLN A 392 6.42 9.46 10.94
N GLN A 393 7.64 8.95 11.11
CA GLN A 393 7.83 7.64 11.72
C GLN A 393 7.72 7.73 13.23
N GLY A 394 7.05 6.76 13.84
CA GLY A 394 6.88 6.72 15.29
C GLY A 394 5.94 5.62 15.76
N PHE A 395 5.72 5.60 17.06
CA PHE A 395 4.76 4.73 17.73
C PHE A 395 4.33 5.34 19.07
N GLY A 396 3.34 4.74 19.75
CA GLY A 396 2.85 5.21 21.04
C GLY A 396 3.22 4.28 22.18
N VAL A 397 3.52 4.85 23.35
CA VAL A 397 3.58 4.11 24.61
C VAL A 397 2.55 4.71 25.57
N VAL A 398 1.69 3.86 26.11
CA VAL A 398 0.64 4.24 27.05
C VAL A 398 0.91 3.60 28.40
N GLU A 399 1.01 4.42 29.45
CA GLU A 399 0.94 3.94 30.82
C GLU A 399 -0.46 4.17 31.36
N TYR A 400 -1.04 3.18 32.02
CA TYR A 400 -2.43 3.25 32.45
C TYR A 400 -2.74 2.40 33.67
N ASN A 401 -3.80 2.79 34.36
CA ASN A 401 -4.60 1.91 35.21
C ASN A 401 -6.05 1.93 34.67
N ASP A 402 -7.01 1.43 35.45
CA ASP A 402 -8.40 1.31 34.99
C ASP A 402 -9.08 2.69 34.79
N GLU A 403 -8.57 3.77 35.37
CA GLU A 403 -9.17 5.11 35.34
C GLU A 403 -8.34 6.15 34.59
N ILE A 404 -7.02 6.21 34.82
CA ILE A 404 -6.13 7.22 34.24
C ILE A 404 -5.14 6.59 33.27
N PHE A 405 -4.67 7.41 32.33
CA PHE A 405 -3.67 7.01 31.35
C PHE A 405 -2.77 8.20 30.98
N ASN A 406 -1.60 7.89 30.44
CA ASN A 406 -0.67 8.85 29.87
C ASN A 406 -0.17 8.32 28.52
N ILE A 407 -0.30 9.12 27.46
CA ILE A 407 0.17 8.78 26.11
C ILE A 407 1.50 9.49 25.85
N GLU A 408 2.55 8.72 25.57
CA GLU A 408 3.84 9.21 25.09
C GLU A 408 3.97 8.85 23.60
N THR A 409 4.11 9.85 22.74
CA THR A 409 4.43 9.65 21.31
C THR A 409 5.94 9.57 21.14
N VAL A 410 6.45 8.46 20.60
CA VAL A 410 7.88 8.25 20.35
C VAL A 410 8.14 8.45 18.85
N GLY A 411 8.81 9.55 18.52
CA GLY A 411 9.26 9.81 17.15
C GLY A 411 10.53 9.03 16.81
N ILE A 412 10.60 8.54 15.57
CA ILE A 412 11.79 7.91 15.01
C ILE A 412 12.42 8.87 14.00
N TYR A 413 13.72 9.10 14.16
CA TYR A 413 14.49 10.03 13.35
C TYR A 413 15.76 9.34 12.84
N SER A 414 15.78 8.99 11.56
CA SER A 414 16.95 8.41 10.88
C SER A 414 17.55 7.21 11.64
N GLY A 415 16.73 6.20 11.92
CA GLY A 415 17.19 4.99 12.63
C GLY A 415 17.46 5.20 14.11
N LYS A 416 16.93 6.27 14.74
CA LYS A 416 17.09 6.54 16.17
C LYS A 416 15.79 6.95 16.85
N CYS A 417 15.61 6.57 18.11
CA CYS A 417 14.56 7.11 18.96
C CYS A 417 15.02 7.26 20.41
N ILE A 418 14.36 8.13 21.16
CA ILE A 418 14.62 8.34 22.58
C ILE A 418 13.35 7.98 23.33
N TYR A 419 13.48 7.10 24.31
CA TYR A 419 12.39 6.77 25.22
C TYR A 419 12.91 6.77 26.66
N ARG A 420 12.30 7.61 27.51
CA ARG A 420 12.62 7.77 28.95
C ARG A 420 14.10 7.95 29.26
N GLY A 421 14.75 8.83 28.50
CA GLY A 421 16.17 9.16 28.69
C GLY A 421 17.15 8.11 28.14
N LYS A 422 16.67 7.01 27.56
CA LYS A 422 17.50 6.02 26.86
C LYS A 422 17.42 6.24 25.35
N LEU A 423 18.59 6.31 24.71
CA LEU A 423 18.73 6.31 23.25
C LEU A 423 18.67 4.87 22.73
N TYR A 424 17.91 4.67 21.65
CA TYR A 424 17.85 3.45 20.86
C TYR A 424 18.32 3.78 19.44
N GLU A 425 19.12 2.91 18.86
CA GLU A 425 19.62 3.00 17.48
C GLU A 425 19.34 1.65 16.80
N ALA A 426 18.94 1.69 15.53
CA ALA A 426 18.70 0.51 14.70
C ALA A 426 20.02 -0.23 14.46
#